data_AF-A0A7R9DJ97-F1
#
_entry.id   AF-A0A7R9DJ97-F1
#
_cell.length_a   1.000
_cell.length_b   1.000
_cell.length_c   1.000
_cell.angle_alpha   90.00
_cell.angle_beta   90.00
_cell.angle_gamma   90.00
#
_symmetry.space_group_name_H-M   'P 1'
#
loop_
_entity.id
_entity.type
_entity.pdbx_description
1 polymer ?
#
loop_
_entity_poly.entity_id
_entity_poly.type
_entity_poly.pdbx_seq_one_letter_code
_entity_poly.pdbx_strand_id
1 'polypeptide(L)'
;MKSKEHDFHLVDPSPWPIAISAAILILALGLVGALHKQIFGMFCLVLGISAVSGVLFYWWRDVIREAIYDKCHTTIVKHGLKFAMYLFILSEVVFFIVFFCSFFKAWLDPVFLFEAFSPAKKVEWPPEGILPPDPWSLPFMNILILLLSGTTITWANHSLLENDKKSTIKMLSITILLGVFFIIVQAIEYHEASFSLQETGEKLIYTSNFYMITGFHCAHCVYLERGKASLHLRTICALSLPPDPGISKTGWAIISLNEKNNIEFLGGGTISTDGKLGTGERLHIIFEQLKKVIFQYSPNEAAVEKIFVNKNPKSSLTLGYARGVVILALKITKLTMNEYDANYVKKSITGNGHADKDQIIFMVKQIVKNLSIKCHHAADALAVAICHAYTKGSCFVE
;
A
#
# COMPACT_ATOMS: atom_id res chain seq x y z
N MET A 1 17.88 -11.08 26.02
CA MET A 1 16.74 -10.16 26.23
C MET A 1 15.73 -10.87 27.11
N LYS A 2 15.17 -10.23 28.14
CA LYS A 2 14.05 -10.82 28.91
C LYS A 2 12.96 -11.21 27.91
N SER A 3 12.52 -12.48 27.93
CA SER A 3 11.41 -12.94 27.11
C SER A 3 10.17 -12.11 27.45
N LYS A 4 9.48 -11.58 26.44
CA LYS A 4 8.17 -10.93 26.63
C LYS A 4 7.21 -11.97 27.22
N GLU A 5 6.68 -11.70 28.41
CA GLU A 5 5.70 -12.57 29.08
C GLU A 5 4.25 -12.29 28.64
N HIS A 6 4.04 -11.34 27.71
CA HIS A 6 2.71 -10.95 27.25
C HIS A 6 2.63 -10.76 25.73
N ASP A 7 1.42 -10.91 25.20
CA ASP A 7 1.12 -10.81 23.77
C ASP A 7 0.83 -9.38 23.29
N PHE A 8 0.84 -8.38 24.19
CA PHE A 8 0.63 -6.98 23.83
C PHE A 8 1.84 -6.34 23.12
N HIS A 9 1.55 -5.38 22.25
CA HIS A 9 2.56 -4.54 21.61
C HIS A 9 2.94 -3.38 22.54
N LEU A 10 4.19 -3.39 23.02
CA LEU A 10 4.82 -2.22 23.63
C LEU A 10 5.47 -1.42 22.52
N VAL A 11 4.90 -0.25 22.24
CA VAL A 11 5.35 0.65 21.17
C VAL A 11 6.58 1.43 21.65
N ASP A 12 7.58 1.57 20.79
CA ASP A 12 8.75 2.40 21.09
C ASP A 12 8.36 3.89 21.15
N PRO A 13 9.12 4.72 21.89
CA PRO A 13 8.89 6.16 21.93
C PRO A 13 8.87 6.76 20.52
N SER A 14 7.75 7.36 20.13
CA SER A 14 7.53 7.90 18.80
C SER A 14 7.34 9.42 18.83
N PRO A 15 7.92 10.17 17.89
CA PRO A 15 7.73 11.62 17.79
C PRO A 15 6.38 12.01 17.14
N TRP A 16 5.66 11.06 16.54
CA TRP A 16 4.46 11.37 15.75
C TRP A 16 3.31 11.99 16.54
N PRO A 17 3.01 11.58 17.79
CA PRO A 17 1.96 12.21 18.59
C PRO A 17 2.17 13.70 18.84
N ILE A 18 3.39 14.12 19.20
CA ILE A 18 3.67 15.55 19.42
C ILE A 18 3.73 16.33 18.11
N ALA A 19 4.25 15.70 17.04
CA ALA A 19 4.28 16.28 15.71
C ALA A 19 2.87 16.53 15.14
N ILE A 20 1.94 15.57 15.30
CA ILE A 20 0.57 15.74 14.81
C ILE A 20 -0.16 16.83 15.60
N SER A 21 0.05 16.93 16.92
CA SER A 21 -0.55 17.97 17.75
C SER A 21 -0.09 19.37 17.32
N ALA A 22 1.21 19.53 17.05
CA ALA A 22 1.75 20.78 16.52
C ALA A 22 1.22 21.11 15.12
N ALA A 23 1.13 20.11 14.24
CA ALA A 23 0.59 20.27 12.88
C ALA A 23 -0.89 20.68 12.90
N ILE A 24 -1.71 20.07 13.76
CA ILE A 24 -3.12 20.42 13.96
C ILE A 24 -3.26 21.84 14.51
N LEU A 25 -2.39 22.25 15.44
CA LEU A 25 -2.42 23.63 15.97
C LEU A 25 -2.12 24.65 14.86
N ILE A 26 -1.09 24.40 14.04
CA ILE A 26 -0.76 25.26 12.89
C ILE A 26 -1.94 25.30 11.90
N LEU A 27 -2.57 24.15 11.64
CA LEU A 27 -3.74 24.06 10.78
C LEU A 27 -4.91 24.89 11.32
N ALA A 28 -5.21 24.78 12.62
CA ALA A 28 -6.30 25.52 13.27
C ALA A 28 -6.05 27.03 13.25
N LEU A 29 -4.84 27.48 13.60
CA LEU A 29 -4.46 28.90 13.53
C LEU A 29 -4.48 29.42 12.09
N GLY A 30 -4.02 28.60 11.14
CA GLY A 30 -4.07 28.89 9.71
C GLY A 30 -5.50 29.06 9.22
N LEU A 31 -6.42 28.18 9.62
CA LEU A 31 -7.84 28.26 9.28
C LEU A 31 -8.47 29.55 9.81
N VAL A 32 -8.26 29.86 11.09
CA VAL A 32 -8.77 31.10 11.69
C VAL A 32 -8.20 32.33 10.96
N GLY A 33 -6.89 32.37 10.70
CA GLY A 33 -6.26 33.47 9.97
C GLY A 33 -6.76 33.61 8.53
N ALA A 34 -6.99 32.49 7.84
CA ALA A 34 -7.53 32.47 6.49
C ALA A 34 -8.97 33.00 6.43
N LEU A 35 -9.82 32.65 7.41
CA LEU A 35 -11.19 33.19 7.54
C LEU A 35 -11.19 34.71 7.76
N HIS A 36 -10.16 35.25 8.44
CA HIS A 36 -9.94 36.68 8.63
C HIS A 36 -9.15 37.33 7.47
N LYS A 37 -8.97 36.65 6.34
CA LYS A 37 -8.27 37.12 5.13
C LYS A 37 -6.82 37.56 5.38
N GLN A 38 -6.15 36.99 6.37
CA GLN A 38 -4.74 37.26 6.64
C GLN A 38 -3.84 36.42 5.72
N ILE A 39 -2.87 37.07 5.05
CA ILE A 39 -1.89 36.40 4.17
C ILE A 39 -1.10 35.34 4.95
N PHE A 40 -0.66 35.69 6.17
CA PHE A 40 0.05 34.77 7.06
C PHE A 40 -0.82 33.56 7.44
N GLY A 41 -2.13 33.78 7.67
CA GLY A 41 -3.09 32.71 7.93
C GLY A 41 -3.19 31.72 6.77
N MET A 42 -3.26 32.21 5.52
CA MET A 42 -3.29 31.36 4.34
C MET A 42 -2.01 30.51 4.19
N PHE A 43 -0.84 31.09 4.46
CA PHE A 43 0.43 30.34 4.48
C PHE A 43 0.42 29.26 5.57
N CYS A 44 0.03 29.61 6.80
CA CYS A 44 -0.11 28.66 7.90
C CYS A 44 -1.12 27.55 7.60
N LEU A 45 -2.21 27.85 6.88
CA LEU A 45 -3.21 26.85 6.48
C LEU A 45 -2.59 25.81 5.53
N VAL A 46 -1.92 26.25 4.46
CA VAL A 46 -1.26 25.35 3.50
C VAL A 46 -0.15 24.54 4.19
N LEU A 47 0.64 25.19 5.05
CA LEU A 47 1.67 24.53 5.86
C LEU A 47 1.06 23.49 6.81
N GLY A 48 -0.04 23.82 7.49
CA GLY A 48 -0.75 22.91 8.39
C GLY A 48 -1.29 21.68 7.67
N ILE A 49 -1.94 21.87 6.50
CA ILE A 49 -2.47 20.77 5.68
C ILE A 49 -1.34 19.83 5.24
N SER A 50 -0.23 20.39 4.74
CA SER A 50 0.92 19.61 4.30
C SER A 50 1.63 18.90 5.45
N ALA A 51 1.77 19.56 6.61
CA ALA A 51 2.35 18.97 7.82
C ALA A 51 1.50 17.81 8.36
N VAL A 52 0.17 17.99 8.49
CA VAL A 52 -0.74 16.91 8.92
C VAL A 52 -0.65 15.72 7.96
N SER A 53 -0.70 15.97 6.65
CA SER A 53 -0.60 14.91 5.64
C SER A 53 0.73 14.17 5.71
N GLY A 54 1.84 14.90 5.90
CA GLY A 54 3.18 14.32 6.05
C GLY A 54 3.31 13.47 7.31
N VAL A 55 2.85 13.97 8.46
CA VAL A 55 2.90 13.22 9.73
C VAL A 55 2.06 11.95 9.63
N LEU A 56 0.84 12.01 9.10
CA LEU A 56 0.00 10.83 8.92
C LEU A 56 0.66 9.79 7.99
N PHE A 57 1.28 10.23 6.89
CA PHE A 57 2.01 9.34 5.99
C PHE A 57 3.15 8.61 6.69
N TYR A 58 4.01 9.33 7.41
CA TYR A 58 5.15 8.72 8.10
C TYR A 58 4.73 7.87 9.29
N TRP A 59 3.70 8.28 10.02
CA TRP A 59 3.17 7.51 11.13
C TRP A 59 2.56 6.19 10.64
N TRP A 60 1.73 6.21 9.59
CA TRP A 60 1.19 4.96 9.04
C TRP A 60 2.26 4.08 8.41
N ARG A 61 3.29 4.66 7.78
CA ARG A 61 4.45 3.89 7.32
C ARG A 61 5.09 3.12 8.49
N ASP A 62 5.24 3.76 9.64
CA ASP A 62 5.86 3.14 10.81
C ASP A 62 4.95 2.05 11.42
N VAL A 63 3.63 2.29 11.49
CA VAL A 63 2.66 1.25 11.90
C VAL A 63 2.68 0.05 10.94
N ILE A 64 2.74 0.27 9.63
CA ILE A 64 2.90 -0.79 8.63
C ILE A 64 4.22 -1.52 8.83
N ARG A 65 5.29 -0.79 9.18
CA ARG A 65 6.59 -1.38 9.44
C ARG A 65 6.57 -2.30 10.66
N GLU A 66 6.00 -1.82 11.76
CA GLU A 66 5.80 -2.56 13.01
C GLU A 66 4.95 -3.82 12.78
N ALA A 67 3.94 -3.72 11.92
CA ALA A 67 3.06 -4.83 11.56
C ALA A 67 3.75 -5.91 10.73
N ILE A 68 4.47 -5.52 9.67
CA ILE A 68 5.01 -6.43 8.65
C ILE A 68 6.42 -6.91 9.01
N TYR A 69 7.30 -6.02 9.45
CA TYR A 69 8.71 -6.32 9.67
C TYR A 69 8.98 -6.73 11.12
N ASP A 70 8.47 -5.95 12.08
CA ASP A 70 8.70 -6.23 13.51
C ASP A 70 7.72 -7.27 14.06
N LYS A 71 6.66 -7.57 13.29
CA LYS A 71 5.62 -8.58 13.57
C LYS A 71 4.98 -8.42 14.94
N CYS A 72 4.86 -7.19 15.41
CA CYS A 72 4.30 -6.87 16.73
C CYS A 72 2.79 -7.09 16.82
N HIS A 73 2.09 -7.30 15.69
CA HIS A 73 0.64 -7.47 15.63
C HIS A 73 0.22 -8.93 15.89
N THR A 74 0.26 -9.34 17.15
CA THR A 74 -0.30 -10.62 17.63
C THR A 74 -1.82 -10.69 17.42
N THR A 75 -2.43 -11.84 17.64
CA THR A 75 -3.89 -12.00 17.56
C THR A 75 -4.64 -11.05 18.48
N ILE A 76 -4.13 -10.81 19.69
CA ILE A 76 -4.73 -9.87 20.66
C ILE A 76 -4.66 -8.44 20.12
N VAL A 77 -3.50 -8.02 19.62
CA VAL A 77 -3.31 -6.68 19.04
C VAL A 77 -4.22 -6.47 17.82
N LYS A 78 -4.32 -7.48 16.93
CA LYS A 78 -5.24 -7.43 15.78
C LYS A 78 -6.71 -7.30 16.19
N HIS A 79 -7.15 -7.99 17.24
CA HIS A 79 -8.50 -7.82 17.77
C HIS A 79 -8.72 -6.42 18.34
N GLY A 80 -7.73 -5.89 19.09
CA GLY A 80 -7.77 -4.51 19.60
C GLY A 80 -7.89 -3.47 18.47
N LEU A 81 -7.10 -3.61 17.40
CA LEU A 81 -7.18 -2.71 16.23
C LEU A 81 -8.52 -2.80 15.50
N LYS A 82 -9.11 -4.00 15.36
CA LYS A 82 -10.45 -4.17 14.77
C LYS A 82 -11.51 -3.49 15.64
N PHE A 83 -11.44 -3.67 16.95
CA PHE A 83 -12.38 -3.03 17.88
C PHE A 83 -12.26 -1.51 17.85
N ALA A 84 -11.02 -0.99 17.82
CA ALA A 84 -10.78 0.45 17.65
C ALA A 84 -11.37 0.99 16.35
N MET A 85 -11.23 0.25 15.23
CA MET A 85 -11.86 0.63 13.96
C MET A 85 -13.38 0.61 14.03
N TYR A 86 -14.00 -0.36 14.71
CA TYR A 86 -15.46 -0.36 14.92
C TYR A 86 -15.93 0.85 15.73
N LEU A 87 -15.22 1.20 16.80
CA LEU A 87 -15.54 2.38 17.60
C LEU A 87 -15.34 3.68 16.81
N PHE A 88 -14.29 3.76 15.99
CA PHE A 88 -14.05 4.90 15.11
C PHE A 88 -15.18 5.06 14.07
N ILE A 89 -15.58 3.98 13.39
CA ILE A 89 -16.72 4.02 12.45
C ILE A 89 -18.01 4.40 13.18
N LEU A 90 -18.24 3.89 14.39
CA LEU A 90 -19.40 4.27 15.20
C LEU A 90 -19.40 5.77 15.53
N SER A 91 -18.25 6.35 15.87
CA SER A 91 -18.16 7.80 16.10
C SER A 91 -18.48 8.61 14.85
N GLU A 92 -18.05 8.17 13.67
CA GLU A 92 -18.39 8.82 12.39
C GLU A 92 -19.89 8.72 12.08
N VAL A 93 -20.51 7.56 12.34
CA VAL A 93 -21.96 7.39 12.19
C VAL A 93 -22.73 8.35 13.11
N VAL A 94 -22.31 8.50 14.37
CA VAL A 94 -22.92 9.45 15.31
C VAL A 94 -22.70 10.90 14.86
N PHE A 95 -21.53 11.22 14.30
CA PHE A 95 -21.27 12.53 13.69
C PHE A 95 -22.24 12.83 12.54
N PHE A 96 -22.51 11.88 11.64
CA PHE A 96 -23.51 12.04 10.59
C PHE A 96 -24.94 12.15 11.13
N ILE A 97 -25.30 11.41 12.18
CA ILE A 97 -26.64 11.47 12.80
C ILE A 97 -26.99 12.91 13.18
N VAL A 98 -26.05 13.72 13.67
CA VAL A 98 -26.32 15.12 14.03
C VAL A 98 -26.79 15.95 12.83
N PHE A 99 -26.16 15.79 11.66
CA PHE A 99 -26.59 16.49 10.44
C PHE A 99 -27.94 15.98 9.94
N PHE A 100 -28.20 14.67 10.01
CA PHE A 100 -29.51 14.12 9.69
C PHE A 100 -30.60 14.62 10.66
N CYS A 101 -30.31 14.73 11.95
CA CYS A 101 -31.22 15.34 12.93
C CYS A 101 -31.53 16.80 12.59
N SER A 102 -30.52 17.58 12.17
CA SER A 102 -30.73 18.96 11.69
C SER A 102 -31.65 19.01 10.45
N PHE A 103 -31.41 18.13 9.47
CA PHE A 103 -32.26 18.00 8.29
C PHE A 103 -33.70 17.58 8.64
N PHE A 104 -33.88 16.51 9.42
CA PHE A 104 -35.20 16.03 9.81
C PHE A 104 -35.94 17.02 10.69
N LYS A 105 -35.24 17.76 11.57
CA LYS A 105 -35.84 18.84 12.34
C LYS A 105 -36.39 19.94 11.45
N ALA A 106 -35.66 20.32 10.40
CA ALA A 106 -36.10 21.33 9.44
C ALA A 106 -37.23 20.85 8.51
N TRP A 107 -37.27 19.55 8.22
CA TRP A 107 -38.30 18.93 7.39
C TRP A 107 -39.62 18.65 8.13
N LEU A 108 -39.55 18.12 9.36
CA LEU A 108 -40.72 17.67 10.14
C LEU A 108 -41.41 18.80 10.90
N ASP A 109 -40.64 19.77 11.42
CA ASP A 109 -41.15 20.85 12.24
C ASP A 109 -40.80 22.20 11.60
N PRO A 110 -41.79 23.06 11.32
CA PRO A 110 -41.54 24.31 10.62
C PRO A 110 -40.48 25.18 11.29
N VAL A 111 -39.53 25.61 10.46
CA VAL A 111 -38.52 26.58 10.86
C VAL A 111 -39.13 27.97 10.67
N PHE A 112 -39.00 28.82 11.67
CA PHE A 112 -39.48 30.20 11.61
C PHE A 112 -38.30 31.15 11.41
N LEU A 113 -38.46 32.09 10.47
CA LEU A 113 -37.62 33.27 10.41
C LEU A 113 -38.07 34.24 11.50
N PHE A 114 -37.11 34.69 12.31
CA PHE A 114 -37.35 35.64 13.37
C PHE A 114 -37.08 37.05 12.88
N GLU A 115 -38.04 37.95 13.07
CA GLU A 115 -37.84 39.40 13.00
C GLU A 115 -38.03 39.97 14.40
N ALA A 116 -37.04 40.75 14.88
CA ALA A 116 -37.09 41.40 16.20
C ALA A 116 -37.58 40.48 17.34
N PHE A 117 -37.08 39.24 17.38
CA PHE A 117 -37.40 38.20 18.37
C PHE A 117 -38.82 37.58 18.32
N SER A 118 -39.62 37.89 17.31
CA SER A 118 -40.91 37.21 17.06
C SER A 118 -40.84 36.34 15.81
N PRO A 119 -41.49 35.15 15.80
CA PRO A 119 -41.57 34.32 14.60
C PRO A 119 -42.42 35.06 13.55
N ALA A 120 -41.77 35.54 12.48
CA ALA A 120 -42.37 36.39 11.47
C ALA A 120 -42.93 35.59 10.30
N LYS A 121 -42.18 34.60 9.80
CA LYS A 121 -42.57 33.79 8.65
C LYS A 121 -42.20 32.33 8.84
N LYS A 122 -43.16 31.45 8.53
CA LYS A 122 -42.97 30.00 8.45
C LYS A 122 -42.22 29.69 7.15
N VAL A 123 -41.11 28.98 7.24
CA VAL A 123 -40.36 28.49 6.09
C VAL A 123 -40.99 27.18 5.60
N GLU A 124 -41.35 27.13 4.33
CA GLU A 124 -41.80 25.89 3.68
C GLU A 124 -40.61 25.02 3.27
N TRP A 125 -40.81 23.71 3.19
CA TRP A 125 -39.76 22.76 2.80
C TRP A 125 -40.14 22.01 1.52
N PRO A 126 -39.35 22.10 0.43
CA PRO A 126 -38.16 22.94 0.27
C PRO A 126 -38.48 24.44 0.24
N PRO A 127 -37.55 25.31 0.67
CA PRO A 127 -37.72 26.77 0.61
C PRO A 127 -37.98 27.30 -0.81
N GLU A 128 -38.70 28.41 -0.91
CA GLU A 128 -39.06 29.04 -2.17
C GLU A 128 -37.81 29.37 -3.02
N GLY A 129 -37.84 29.00 -4.30
CA GLY A 129 -36.72 29.22 -5.22
C GLY A 129 -35.54 28.26 -5.05
N ILE A 130 -35.70 27.15 -4.32
CA ILE A 130 -34.81 25.99 -4.39
C ILE A 130 -35.44 24.95 -5.30
N LEU A 131 -34.69 24.49 -6.30
CA LEU A 131 -35.03 23.32 -7.10
C LEU A 131 -34.15 22.16 -6.64
N PRO A 132 -34.69 21.21 -5.84
CA PRO A 132 -33.95 20.03 -5.41
C PRO A 132 -33.44 19.22 -6.62
N PRO A 133 -32.26 18.58 -6.52
CA PRO A 133 -31.80 17.66 -7.56
C PRO A 133 -32.82 16.53 -7.78
N ASP A 134 -33.07 16.16 -9.03
CA ASP A 134 -33.95 15.03 -9.35
C ASP A 134 -33.29 13.73 -8.84
N PRO A 135 -33.93 12.99 -7.90
CA PRO A 135 -33.36 11.78 -7.34
C PRO A 135 -33.06 10.70 -8.38
N TRP A 136 -33.75 10.69 -9.52
CA TRP A 136 -33.62 9.67 -10.57
C TRP A 136 -32.51 9.96 -11.59
N SER A 137 -31.83 11.10 -11.46
CA SER A 137 -30.78 11.55 -12.36
C SER A 137 -29.36 11.16 -11.85
N LEU A 138 -28.47 12.14 -11.67
CA LEU A 138 -27.12 11.94 -11.13
C LEU A 138 -27.11 11.29 -9.73
N PRO A 139 -28.02 11.61 -8.78
CA PRO A 139 -28.04 10.95 -7.48
C PRO A 139 -28.28 9.43 -7.57
N PHE A 140 -29.20 9.00 -8.43
CA PHE A 140 -29.45 7.57 -8.68
C PHE A 140 -28.22 6.87 -9.26
N MET A 141 -27.54 7.50 -10.21
CA MET A 141 -26.30 6.98 -10.76
C MET A 141 -25.23 6.82 -9.68
N ASN A 142 -25.08 7.81 -8.78
CA ASN A 142 -24.16 7.75 -7.65
C ASN A 142 -24.45 6.58 -6.69
N ILE A 143 -25.72 6.30 -6.41
CA ILE A 143 -26.12 5.13 -5.62
C ILE A 143 -25.68 3.83 -6.31
N LEU A 144 -25.90 3.69 -7.62
CA LEU A 144 -25.49 2.50 -8.37
C LEU A 144 -23.97 2.33 -8.38
N ILE A 145 -23.20 3.42 -8.55
CA ILE A 145 -21.74 3.39 -8.51
C ILE A 145 -21.24 2.88 -7.15
N LEU A 146 -21.80 3.39 -6.04
CA LEU A 146 -21.40 2.96 -4.70
C LEU A 146 -21.78 1.50 -4.42
N LEU A 147 -22.96 1.06 -4.85
CA LEU A 147 -23.37 -0.35 -4.74
C LEU A 147 -22.44 -1.28 -5.55
N LEU A 148 -22.09 -0.90 -6.77
CA LEU A 148 -21.11 -1.62 -7.60
C LEU A 148 -19.71 -1.62 -6.98
N SER A 149 -19.31 -0.53 -6.34
CA SER A 149 -18.04 -0.48 -5.60
C SER A 149 -18.05 -1.46 -4.41
N GLY A 150 -19.20 -1.64 -3.76
CA GLY A 150 -19.40 -2.60 -2.67
C GLY A 150 -19.31 -4.06 -3.13
N THR A 151 -19.87 -4.39 -4.30
CA THR A 151 -19.77 -5.75 -4.85
C THR A 151 -18.35 -6.06 -5.31
N THR A 152 -17.69 -5.11 -5.98
CA THR A 152 -16.31 -5.29 -6.46
C THR A 152 -15.28 -5.40 -5.33
N ILE A 153 -15.41 -4.63 -4.24
CA ILE A 153 -14.52 -4.81 -3.08
C ILE A 153 -14.77 -6.13 -2.35
N THR A 154 -16.03 -6.58 -2.29
CA THR A 154 -16.38 -7.88 -1.70
C THR A 154 -15.77 -9.02 -2.53
N TRP A 155 -15.84 -8.92 -3.85
CA TRP A 155 -15.14 -9.85 -4.75
C TRP A 155 -13.62 -9.81 -4.51
N ALA A 156 -13.01 -8.62 -4.48
CA ALA A 156 -11.58 -8.50 -4.19
C ALA A 156 -11.18 -9.19 -2.87
N ASN A 157 -12.01 -9.07 -1.82
CA ASN A 157 -11.80 -9.75 -0.55
C ASN A 157 -11.91 -11.29 -0.66
N HIS A 158 -12.91 -11.82 -1.37
CA HIS A 158 -13.02 -13.26 -1.61
C HIS A 158 -11.84 -13.80 -2.42
N SER A 159 -11.43 -13.11 -3.48
CA SER A 159 -10.23 -13.47 -4.26
C SER A 159 -8.97 -13.44 -3.41
N LEU A 160 -8.86 -12.52 -2.45
CA LEU A 160 -7.73 -12.46 -1.53
C LEU A 160 -7.71 -13.69 -0.60
N LEU A 161 -8.86 -14.12 -0.09
CA LEU A 161 -8.99 -15.33 0.74
C LEU A 161 -8.64 -16.61 -0.05
N GLU A 162 -9.00 -16.66 -1.33
CA GLU A 162 -8.68 -17.76 -2.26
C GLU A 162 -7.24 -17.70 -2.80
N ASN A 163 -6.47 -16.66 -2.45
CA ASN A 163 -5.12 -16.36 -2.95
C ASN A 163 -5.05 -16.06 -4.46
N ASP A 164 -6.16 -15.69 -5.13
CA ASP A 164 -6.14 -15.18 -6.50
C ASP A 164 -5.77 -13.69 -6.51
N LYS A 165 -4.47 -13.43 -6.60
CA LYS A 165 -3.90 -12.07 -6.65
C LYS A 165 -4.36 -11.27 -7.86
N LYS A 166 -4.47 -11.91 -9.01
CA LYS A 166 -4.78 -11.22 -10.26
C LYS A 166 -6.20 -10.65 -10.20
N SER A 167 -7.15 -11.47 -9.72
CA SER A 167 -8.53 -11.03 -9.52
C SER A 167 -8.64 -10.02 -8.39
N THR A 168 -7.90 -10.21 -7.28
CA THR A 168 -7.87 -9.25 -6.16
C THR A 168 -7.44 -7.86 -6.64
N ILE A 169 -6.29 -7.74 -7.31
CA ILE A 169 -5.77 -6.46 -7.79
C ILE A 169 -6.72 -5.86 -8.84
N LYS A 170 -7.24 -6.67 -9.77
CA LYS A 170 -8.18 -6.20 -10.79
C LYS A 170 -9.44 -5.60 -10.16
N MET A 171 -10.09 -6.32 -9.24
CA MET A 171 -11.34 -5.87 -8.60
C MET A 171 -11.12 -4.70 -7.64
N LEU A 172 -10.00 -4.68 -6.93
CA LEU A 172 -9.61 -3.53 -6.10
C LEU A 172 -9.39 -2.28 -6.96
N SER A 173 -8.69 -2.40 -8.10
CA SER A 173 -8.51 -1.28 -9.04
C SER A 173 -9.84 -0.77 -9.60
N ILE A 174 -10.77 -1.67 -9.96
CA ILE A 174 -12.12 -1.28 -10.39
C ILE A 174 -12.86 -0.54 -9.27
N THR A 175 -12.76 -1.01 -8.03
CA THR A 175 -13.38 -0.34 -6.87
C THR A 175 -12.87 1.09 -6.72
N ILE A 176 -11.56 1.30 -6.85
CA ILE A 176 -10.95 2.64 -6.74
C ILE A 176 -11.41 3.52 -7.91
N LEU A 177 -11.43 3.00 -9.13
CA LEU A 177 -11.91 3.74 -10.30
C LEU A 177 -13.39 4.16 -10.17
N LEU A 178 -14.24 3.28 -9.63
CA LEU A 178 -15.63 3.60 -9.35
C LEU A 178 -15.77 4.71 -8.30
N GLY A 179 -14.90 4.72 -7.27
CA GLY A 179 -14.85 5.81 -6.31
C GLY A 179 -14.49 7.15 -6.95
N VAL A 180 -13.41 7.18 -7.75
CA VAL A 180 -13.02 8.40 -8.49
C VAL A 180 -14.14 8.87 -9.40
N PHE A 181 -14.83 7.94 -10.06
CA PHE A 181 -15.99 8.26 -10.89
C PHE A 181 -17.15 8.85 -10.08
N PHE A 182 -17.45 8.31 -8.89
CA PHE A 182 -18.41 8.89 -7.96
C PHE A 182 -18.05 10.34 -7.58
N ILE A 183 -16.77 10.63 -7.28
CA ILE A 183 -16.32 11.99 -6.93
C ILE A 183 -16.54 12.95 -8.11
N ILE A 184 -16.26 12.52 -9.35
CA ILE A 184 -16.48 13.34 -10.55
C ILE A 184 -17.97 13.66 -10.72
N VAL A 185 -18.83 12.65 -10.60
CA VAL A 185 -20.29 12.83 -10.72
C VAL A 185 -20.81 13.75 -9.61
N GLN A 186 -20.35 13.58 -8.38
CA GLN A 186 -20.72 14.47 -7.27
C GLN A 186 -20.27 15.92 -7.51
N ALA A 187 -19.10 16.13 -8.12
CA ALA A 187 -18.64 17.46 -8.49
C ALA A 187 -19.49 18.09 -9.59
N ILE A 188 -19.96 17.30 -10.57
CA ILE A 188 -20.90 17.76 -11.59
C ILE A 188 -22.24 18.14 -10.95
N GLU A 189 -22.77 17.30 -10.04
CA GLU A 189 -24.01 17.59 -9.31
C GLU A 189 -23.91 18.91 -8.53
N TYR A 190 -22.77 19.18 -7.87
CA TYR A 190 -22.55 20.44 -7.16
C TYR A 190 -22.45 21.65 -8.10
N HIS A 191 -21.90 21.45 -9.30
CA HIS A 191 -21.79 22.51 -10.29
C HIS A 191 -23.14 22.83 -10.96
N GLU A 192 -23.98 21.82 -11.17
CA GLU A 192 -25.31 21.96 -11.79
C GLU A 192 -26.42 22.33 -10.79
N ALA A 193 -26.13 22.29 -9.49
CA ALA A 193 -27.09 22.66 -8.44
C ALA A 193 -27.61 24.09 -8.62
N SER A 194 -28.92 24.27 -8.48
CA SER A 194 -29.61 25.57 -8.63
C SER A 194 -29.37 26.56 -7.48
N PHE A 195 -28.61 26.14 -6.46
CA PHE A 195 -28.39 26.84 -5.21
C PHE A 195 -26.91 26.75 -4.80
N SER A 196 -26.44 27.69 -3.99
CA SER A 196 -25.04 27.76 -3.55
C SER A 196 -24.88 27.50 -2.05
N LEU A 197 -23.63 27.35 -1.58
CA LEU A 197 -23.35 27.28 -0.13
C LEU A 197 -23.57 28.64 0.57
N GLN A 198 -23.54 29.75 -0.17
CA GLN A 198 -23.60 31.12 0.36
C GLN A 198 -25.01 31.72 0.32
N GLU A 199 -26.05 30.88 0.24
CA GLU A 199 -27.44 31.36 0.30
C GLU A 199 -27.75 32.04 1.63
N THR A 200 -28.68 32.99 1.61
CA THR A 200 -29.15 33.73 2.79
C THR A 200 -30.65 33.56 2.97
N GLY A 201 -31.17 33.97 4.14
CA GLY A 201 -32.59 33.89 4.44
C GLY A 201 -33.10 32.45 4.51
N GLU A 202 -34.26 32.19 3.89
CA GLU A 202 -34.98 30.92 4.04
C GLU A 202 -34.25 29.73 3.39
N LYS A 203 -33.43 29.99 2.37
CA LYS A 203 -32.69 28.96 1.63
C LYS A 203 -31.51 28.37 2.41
N LEU A 204 -30.95 29.16 3.35
CA LEU A 204 -29.73 28.81 4.08
C LEU A 204 -29.84 27.46 4.80
N ILE A 205 -30.99 27.16 5.41
CA ILE A 205 -31.17 25.92 6.17
C ILE A 205 -31.17 24.68 5.27
N TYR A 206 -31.73 24.78 4.06
CA TYR A 206 -31.72 23.70 3.09
C TYR A 206 -30.32 23.49 2.52
N THR A 207 -29.67 24.57 2.04
CA THR A 207 -28.36 24.47 1.39
C THR A 207 -27.27 24.05 2.36
N SER A 208 -27.28 24.55 3.60
CA SER A 208 -26.35 24.14 4.64
C SER A 208 -26.49 22.65 4.96
N ASN A 209 -27.71 22.15 5.19
CA ASN A 209 -27.92 20.72 5.43
C ASN A 209 -27.50 19.88 4.23
N PHE A 210 -27.88 20.27 3.00
CA PHE A 210 -27.50 19.57 1.79
C PHE A 210 -25.99 19.43 1.64
N TYR A 211 -25.25 20.54 1.61
CA TYR A 211 -23.80 20.52 1.37
C TYR A 211 -23.01 19.97 2.56
N MET A 212 -23.47 20.12 3.79
CA MET A 212 -22.78 19.53 4.95
C MET A 212 -22.92 18.00 4.94
N ILE A 213 -24.12 17.46 4.73
CA ILE A 213 -24.33 16.01 4.68
C ILE A 213 -23.57 15.40 3.49
N THR A 214 -23.80 15.92 2.29
CA THR A 214 -23.20 15.36 1.06
C THR A 214 -21.70 15.67 0.95
N GLY A 215 -21.26 16.84 1.44
CA GLY A 215 -19.85 17.26 1.42
C GLY A 215 -18.97 16.46 2.37
N PHE A 216 -19.41 16.25 3.62
CA PHE A 216 -18.67 15.37 4.54
C PHE A 216 -18.66 13.93 4.05
N HIS A 217 -19.76 13.44 3.46
CA HIS A 217 -19.79 12.12 2.84
C HIS A 217 -18.76 12.01 1.70
N CYS A 218 -18.72 13.00 0.80
CA CYS A 218 -17.75 13.05 -0.29
C CYS A 218 -16.29 13.10 0.23
N ALA A 219 -16.02 13.88 1.29
CA ALA A 219 -14.71 13.91 1.93
C ALA A 219 -14.28 12.51 2.43
N HIS A 220 -15.20 11.74 3.02
CA HIS A 220 -14.92 10.36 3.44
C HIS A 220 -14.55 9.44 2.27
N CYS A 221 -15.25 9.55 1.13
CA CYS A 221 -14.95 8.78 -0.06
C CYS A 221 -13.52 9.02 -0.57
N VAL A 222 -13.06 10.28 -0.58
CA VAL A 222 -11.68 10.66 -0.95
C VAL A 222 -10.64 10.00 -0.03
N TYR A 223 -10.87 9.98 1.29
CA TYR A 223 -9.95 9.36 2.25
C TYR A 223 -9.95 7.82 2.16
N LEU A 224 -11.11 7.21 1.93
CA LEU A 224 -11.27 5.77 1.75
C LEU A 224 -10.53 5.23 0.51
N GLU A 225 -10.49 6.00 -0.58
CA GLU A 225 -9.74 5.64 -1.79
C GLU A 225 -8.23 5.61 -1.56
N ARG A 226 -7.70 6.57 -0.81
CA ARG A 226 -6.26 6.63 -0.49
C ARG A 226 -5.81 5.47 0.40
N GLY A 227 -6.65 5.01 1.32
CA GLY A 227 -6.36 3.85 2.17
C GLY A 227 -6.27 2.52 1.39
N LYS A 228 -7.09 2.36 0.35
CA LYS A 228 -7.14 1.13 -0.48
C LYS A 228 -5.92 0.93 -1.38
N ALA A 229 -5.14 1.98 -1.66
CA ALA A 229 -3.96 1.91 -2.52
C ALA A 229 -2.72 1.27 -1.86
N SER A 230 -2.77 0.95 -0.56
CA SER A 230 -1.63 0.44 0.23
C SER A 230 -1.59 -1.09 0.40
N LEU A 231 -2.10 -1.85 -0.57
CA LEU A 231 -1.85 -3.31 -0.65
C LEU A 231 -0.84 -3.58 -1.76
N HIS A 232 0.45 -3.54 -1.44
CA HIS A 232 1.51 -3.96 -2.37
C HIS A 232 2.15 -5.27 -1.89
N LEU A 233 2.05 -6.30 -2.73
CA LEU A 233 2.75 -7.57 -2.55
C LEU A 233 4.27 -7.37 -2.65
N ARG A 234 5.02 -8.08 -1.83
CA ARG A 234 6.48 -7.99 -1.78
C ARG A 234 7.09 -8.99 -2.77
N THR A 235 7.88 -8.50 -3.72
CA THR A 235 8.52 -9.29 -4.78
C THR A 235 10.03 -9.25 -4.60
N ILE A 236 10.67 -10.43 -4.57
CA ILE A 236 12.12 -10.60 -4.39
C ILE A 236 12.71 -11.14 -5.69
N CYS A 237 13.74 -10.47 -6.18
CA CYS A 237 14.62 -10.95 -7.23
C CYS A 237 15.86 -11.61 -6.63
N ALA A 238 16.25 -12.78 -7.09
CA ALA A 238 17.45 -13.45 -6.63
C ALA A 238 18.34 -13.85 -7.80
N LEU A 239 19.65 -13.75 -7.58
CA LEU A 239 20.67 -14.13 -8.55
C LEU A 239 21.66 -15.13 -7.95
N SER A 240 21.95 -16.19 -8.70
CA SER A 240 23.03 -17.14 -8.42
C SER A 240 24.00 -17.18 -9.59
N LEU A 241 25.29 -17.07 -9.27
CA LEU A 241 26.39 -17.17 -10.22
C LEU A 241 27.04 -18.54 -10.08
N PRO A 242 27.09 -19.37 -11.12
CA PRO A 242 27.72 -20.67 -11.05
C PRO A 242 29.24 -20.51 -10.82
N PRO A 243 29.87 -21.48 -10.14
CA PRO A 243 31.31 -21.48 -9.87
C PRO A 243 32.19 -21.75 -11.11
N ASP A 244 31.60 -21.78 -12.32
CA ASP A 244 32.32 -22.07 -13.55
C ASP A 244 33.21 -20.91 -14.01
N PRO A 245 34.42 -21.19 -14.53
CA PRO A 245 35.49 -20.23 -14.77
C PRO A 245 35.23 -19.17 -15.84
N GLY A 246 34.04 -19.09 -16.43
CA GLY A 246 33.80 -18.11 -17.47
C GLY A 246 32.35 -17.80 -17.65
N ILE A 247 31.74 -17.06 -16.72
CA ILE A 247 30.53 -16.21 -16.81
C ILE A 247 29.43 -16.66 -17.81
N SER A 248 29.32 -17.95 -18.08
CA SER A 248 28.63 -18.46 -19.27
C SER A 248 27.14 -18.61 -19.01
N LYS A 249 26.77 -18.73 -17.74
CA LYS A 249 25.41 -18.92 -17.25
C LYS A 249 25.26 -18.10 -15.98
N THR A 250 24.21 -17.31 -15.85
CA THR A 250 23.84 -16.64 -14.59
C THR A 250 22.37 -16.97 -14.31
N GLY A 251 22.10 -17.63 -13.19
CA GLY A 251 20.75 -17.98 -12.78
C GLY A 251 20.03 -16.79 -12.17
N TRP A 252 18.75 -16.62 -12.49
CA TRP A 252 17.87 -15.66 -11.82
C TRP A 252 16.52 -16.29 -11.48
N ALA A 253 15.91 -15.84 -10.40
CA ALA A 253 14.58 -16.24 -9.98
C ALA A 253 13.85 -15.07 -9.34
N ILE A 254 12.54 -14.99 -9.56
CA ILE A 254 11.64 -14.02 -8.95
C ILE A 254 10.61 -14.79 -8.13
N ILE A 255 10.49 -14.43 -6.86
CA ILE A 255 9.45 -14.93 -5.96
C ILE A 255 8.60 -13.78 -5.43
N SER A 256 7.34 -14.07 -5.14
CA SER A 256 6.45 -13.18 -4.39
C SER A 256 6.21 -13.77 -3.01
N LEU A 257 6.21 -12.91 -1.99
CA LEU A 257 5.81 -13.25 -0.63
C LEU A 257 4.42 -12.70 -0.34
N ASN A 258 3.54 -13.57 0.13
CA ASN A 258 2.23 -13.18 0.67
C ASN A 258 2.37 -12.74 2.13
N GLU A 259 1.33 -12.11 2.69
CA GLU A 259 1.28 -11.70 4.11
C GLU A 259 1.53 -12.82 5.12
N LYS A 260 1.41 -14.09 4.70
CA LYS A 260 1.68 -15.29 5.51
C LYS A 260 3.08 -15.91 5.26
N ASN A 261 3.98 -15.21 4.57
CA ASN A 261 5.29 -15.72 4.13
C ASN A 261 5.24 -16.95 3.19
N ASN A 262 4.10 -17.21 2.55
CA ASN A 262 4.01 -18.23 1.52
C ASN A 262 4.77 -17.75 0.27
N ILE A 263 5.63 -18.63 -0.25
CA ILE A 263 6.50 -18.35 -1.39
C ILE A 263 5.79 -18.77 -2.66
N GLU A 264 5.56 -17.82 -3.56
CA GLU A 264 5.05 -18.08 -4.90
C GLU A 264 6.14 -17.78 -5.94
N PHE A 265 6.37 -18.71 -6.86
CA PHE A 265 7.35 -18.53 -7.93
C PHE A 265 6.72 -17.78 -9.12
N LEU A 266 7.25 -16.60 -9.42
CA LEU A 266 6.75 -15.75 -10.51
C LEU A 266 7.48 -16.00 -11.83
N GLY A 267 8.75 -16.40 -11.77
CA GLY A 267 9.55 -16.67 -12.96
C GLY A 267 11.01 -16.92 -12.63
N GLY A 268 11.73 -17.60 -13.52
CA GLY A 268 13.14 -17.87 -13.34
C GLY A 268 13.78 -18.39 -14.62
N GLY A 269 15.07 -18.16 -14.76
CA GLY A 269 15.77 -18.45 -15.99
C GLY A 269 17.29 -18.44 -15.83
N THR A 270 17.97 -18.51 -16.96
CA THR A 270 19.43 -18.44 -17.01
C THR A 270 19.83 -17.50 -18.13
N ILE A 271 20.61 -16.49 -17.79
CA ILE A 271 21.25 -15.62 -18.77
C ILE A 271 22.49 -16.36 -19.26
N SER A 272 22.48 -16.78 -20.52
CA SER A 272 23.59 -17.49 -21.15
C SER A 272 24.39 -16.56 -22.05
N THR A 273 25.72 -16.64 -22.02
CA THR A 273 26.62 -15.89 -22.91
C THR A 273 27.46 -16.85 -23.75
N ASP A 274 27.72 -16.54 -25.01
CA ASP A 274 28.64 -17.32 -25.85
C ASP A 274 30.09 -17.20 -25.34
N GLY A 275 30.77 -18.34 -25.20
CA GLY A 275 32.16 -18.41 -24.77
C GLY A 275 33.17 -17.89 -25.80
N LYS A 276 32.74 -17.67 -27.05
CA LYS A 276 33.56 -17.06 -28.12
C LYS A 276 33.71 -15.55 -28.00
N LEU A 277 32.86 -14.90 -27.19
CA LEU A 277 32.84 -13.44 -27.02
C LEU A 277 33.89 -12.98 -25.99
N GLY A 278 34.36 -11.74 -26.15
CA GLY A 278 35.22 -11.08 -25.17
C GLY A 278 34.54 -10.89 -23.81
N THR A 279 35.33 -10.78 -22.74
CA THR A 279 34.79 -10.63 -21.38
C THR A 279 33.88 -9.40 -21.24
N GLY A 280 34.21 -8.29 -21.89
CA GLY A 280 33.42 -7.06 -21.85
C GLY A 280 32.03 -7.21 -22.47
N GLU A 281 31.94 -7.81 -23.66
CA GLU A 281 30.68 -8.06 -24.35
C GLU A 281 29.77 -8.99 -23.54
N ARG A 282 30.36 -10.00 -22.90
CA ARG A 282 29.63 -10.95 -22.07
C ARG A 282 29.06 -10.30 -20.82
N LEU A 283 29.84 -9.43 -20.18
CA LEU A 283 29.38 -8.61 -19.05
C LEU A 283 28.25 -7.66 -19.47
N HIS A 284 28.34 -7.04 -20.66
CA HIS A 284 27.29 -6.18 -21.19
C HIS A 284 25.98 -6.95 -21.44
N ILE A 285 26.06 -8.17 -22.00
CA ILE A 285 24.88 -9.05 -22.19
C ILE A 285 24.20 -9.34 -20.83
N ILE A 286 24.98 -9.63 -19.79
CA ILE A 286 24.44 -9.89 -18.45
C ILE A 286 23.73 -8.65 -17.91
N PHE A 287 24.34 -7.48 -18.04
CA PHE A 287 23.74 -6.21 -17.62
C PHE A 287 22.40 -5.96 -18.32
N GLU A 288 22.37 -6.02 -19.65
CA GLU A 288 21.16 -5.75 -20.44
C GLU A 288 20.04 -6.75 -20.19
N GLN A 289 20.37 -8.05 -20.09
CA GLN A 289 19.37 -9.08 -19.81
C GLN A 289 18.83 -8.97 -18.38
N LEU A 290 19.69 -8.71 -17.40
CA LEU A 290 19.25 -8.49 -16.03
C LEU A 290 18.38 -7.23 -15.91
N LYS A 291 18.74 -6.14 -16.58
CA LYS A 291 17.92 -4.93 -16.64
C LYS A 291 16.53 -5.21 -17.21
N LYS A 292 16.42 -6.02 -18.27
CA LYS A 292 15.12 -6.46 -18.82
C LYS A 292 14.30 -7.24 -17.80
N VAL A 293 14.92 -8.17 -17.08
CA VAL A 293 14.24 -8.95 -16.03
C VAL A 293 13.76 -8.03 -14.90
N ILE A 294 14.61 -7.11 -14.41
CA ILE A 294 14.23 -6.16 -13.36
C ILE A 294 13.08 -5.26 -13.83
N PHE A 295 13.12 -4.76 -15.06
CA PHE A 295 12.06 -3.92 -15.60
C PHE A 295 10.74 -4.70 -15.77
N GLN A 296 10.81 -5.94 -16.28
CA GLN A 296 9.64 -6.78 -16.50
C GLN A 296 8.91 -7.14 -15.20
N TYR A 297 9.65 -7.48 -14.14
CA TYR A 297 9.06 -7.96 -12.89
C TYR A 297 8.98 -6.89 -11.79
N SER A 298 9.66 -5.75 -11.95
CA SER A 298 9.71 -4.63 -10.98
C SER A 298 9.80 -5.09 -9.52
N PRO A 299 10.83 -5.89 -9.16
CA PRO A 299 10.96 -6.43 -7.80
C PRO A 299 11.15 -5.30 -6.77
N ASN A 300 10.83 -5.57 -5.51
CA ASN A 300 11.07 -4.63 -4.42
C ASN A 300 12.48 -4.81 -3.81
N GLU A 301 12.98 -6.04 -3.82
CA GLU A 301 14.23 -6.44 -3.15
C GLU A 301 15.05 -7.38 -4.01
N ALA A 302 16.35 -7.43 -3.74
CA ALA A 302 17.31 -8.28 -4.42
C ALA A 302 18.15 -9.11 -3.44
N ALA A 303 18.37 -10.37 -3.78
CA ALA A 303 19.25 -11.27 -3.06
C ALA A 303 20.35 -11.80 -3.98
N VAL A 304 21.59 -11.75 -3.54
CA VAL A 304 22.75 -12.18 -4.35
C VAL A 304 23.58 -13.16 -3.55
N GLU A 305 24.00 -14.25 -4.19
CA GLU A 305 24.95 -15.20 -3.60
C GLU A 305 26.35 -14.60 -3.50
N LYS A 306 27.00 -14.77 -2.34
CA LYS A 306 28.40 -14.38 -2.13
C LYS A 306 29.32 -15.34 -2.87
N ILE A 307 30.33 -14.76 -3.49
CA ILE A 307 31.37 -15.51 -4.20
C ILE A 307 32.54 -15.76 -3.26
N PHE A 308 32.94 -17.03 -3.15
CA PHE A 308 34.16 -17.44 -2.48
C PHE A 308 35.33 -17.51 -3.47
N VAL A 309 36.51 -17.12 -3.01
CA VAL A 309 37.75 -17.25 -3.78
C VAL A 309 38.05 -18.74 -3.94
N ASN A 310 38.05 -19.21 -5.18
CA ASN A 310 38.34 -20.59 -5.52
C ASN A 310 39.87 -20.80 -5.64
N LYS A 311 40.33 -22.06 -5.69
CA LYS A 311 41.76 -22.41 -5.81
C LYS A 311 42.43 -21.81 -7.06
N ASN A 312 41.65 -21.41 -8.06
CA ASN A 312 42.14 -20.75 -9.28
C ASN A 312 41.87 -19.23 -9.21
N PRO A 313 42.93 -18.39 -9.16
CA PRO A 313 42.79 -16.93 -9.12
C PRO A 313 42.07 -16.34 -10.35
N LYS A 314 42.28 -16.93 -11.54
CA LYS A 314 41.74 -16.41 -12.81
C LYS A 314 40.21 -16.55 -12.90
N SER A 315 39.67 -17.67 -12.45
CA SER A 315 38.22 -17.88 -12.39
C SER A 315 37.58 -17.00 -11.32
N SER A 316 38.23 -16.84 -10.17
CA SER A 316 37.77 -15.99 -9.08
C SER A 316 37.67 -14.52 -9.49
N LEU A 317 38.66 -14.01 -10.24
CA LEU A 317 38.66 -12.65 -10.78
C LEU A 317 37.52 -12.43 -11.78
N THR A 318 37.31 -13.41 -12.67
CA THR A 318 36.26 -13.39 -13.70
C THR A 318 34.86 -13.38 -13.08
N LEU A 319 34.68 -14.16 -12.02
CA LEU A 319 33.45 -14.21 -11.23
C LEU A 319 33.21 -12.89 -10.45
N GLY A 320 34.29 -12.25 -9.98
CA GLY A 320 34.25 -10.91 -9.39
C GLY A 320 33.73 -9.83 -10.35
N TYR A 321 34.17 -9.85 -11.62
CA TYR A 321 33.65 -8.91 -12.62
C TYR A 321 32.15 -9.09 -12.89
N ALA A 322 31.70 -10.34 -13.03
CA ALA A 322 30.28 -10.64 -13.23
C ALA A 322 29.42 -10.13 -12.06
N ARG A 323 29.90 -10.35 -10.83
CA ARG A 323 29.27 -9.85 -9.61
C ARG A 323 29.18 -8.32 -9.59
N GLY A 324 30.26 -7.64 -9.94
CA GLY A 324 30.29 -6.17 -10.01
C GLY A 324 29.19 -5.61 -10.91
N VAL A 325 29.00 -6.24 -12.08
CA VAL A 325 27.94 -5.85 -13.03
C VAL A 325 26.54 -6.13 -12.49
N VAL A 326 26.33 -7.28 -11.84
CA VAL A 326 25.04 -7.61 -11.20
C VAL A 326 24.69 -6.59 -10.11
N ILE A 327 25.63 -6.30 -9.20
CA ILE A 327 25.43 -5.32 -8.12
C ILE A 327 25.13 -3.94 -8.70
N LEU A 328 25.87 -3.53 -9.73
CA LEU A 328 25.65 -2.24 -10.39
C LEU A 328 24.25 -2.15 -11.03
N ALA A 329 23.81 -3.20 -11.73
CA ALA A 329 22.47 -3.26 -12.33
C ALA A 329 21.35 -3.14 -11.26
N LEU A 330 21.52 -3.79 -10.11
CA LEU A 330 20.59 -3.71 -8.99
C LEU A 330 20.59 -2.32 -8.31
N LYS A 331 21.76 -1.67 -8.19
CA LYS A 331 21.86 -0.35 -7.56
C LYS A 331 21.35 0.78 -8.43
N ILE A 332 21.58 0.73 -9.74
CA ILE A 332 21.03 1.70 -10.70
C ILE A 332 19.49 1.69 -10.66
N THR A 333 18.89 0.53 -10.39
CA THR A 333 17.43 0.36 -10.27
C THR A 333 16.88 0.64 -8.87
N LYS A 334 17.71 1.16 -7.96
CA LYS A 334 17.36 1.53 -6.56
C LYS A 334 16.82 0.38 -5.70
N LEU A 335 17.16 -0.87 -6.03
CA LEU A 335 16.74 -2.03 -5.23
C LEU A 335 17.53 -2.15 -3.92
N THR A 336 16.84 -2.56 -2.84
CA THR A 336 17.51 -2.98 -1.61
C THR A 336 18.10 -4.38 -1.84
N MET A 337 19.39 -4.56 -1.50
CA MET A 337 20.13 -5.77 -1.83
C MET A 337 20.77 -6.40 -0.58
N ASN A 338 20.64 -7.71 -0.42
CA ASN A 338 21.31 -8.49 0.61
C ASN A 338 22.14 -9.62 -0.02
N GLU A 339 23.22 -9.99 0.66
CA GLU A 339 24.15 -11.02 0.19
C GLU A 339 24.20 -12.22 1.13
N TYR A 340 24.30 -13.43 0.57
CA TYR A 340 24.24 -14.68 1.33
C TYR A 340 25.37 -15.65 0.99
N ASP A 341 25.99 -16.23 2.02
CA ASP A 341 27.00 -17.29 1.85
C ASP A 341 26.34 -18.59 1.36
N ALA A 342 26.98 -19.31 0.43
CA ALA A 342 26.46 -20.55 -0.14
C ALA A 342 26.08 -21.59 0.94
N ASN A 343 26.91 -21.76 1.97
CA ASN A 343 26.62 -22.67 3.10
C ASN A 343 25.40 -22.21 3.91
N TYR A 344 25.19 -20.90 4.02
CA TYR A 344 24.03 -20.35 4.71
C TYR A 344 22.74 -20.58 3.90
N VAL A 345 22.79 -20.39 2.57
CA VAL A 345 21.69 -20.74 1.66
C VAL A 345 21.32 -22.22 1.81
N LYS A 346 22.31 -23.12 1.75
CA LYS A 346 22.12 -24.56 1.95
C LYS A 346 21.46 -24.90 3.29
N LYS A 347 21.98 -24.31 4.37
CA LYS A 347 21.45 -24.51 5.74
C LYS A 347 20.02 -24.02 5.86
N SER A 348 19.68 -22.87 5.26
CA SER A 348 18.34 -22.28 5.35
C SER A 348 17.24 -23.14 4.70
N ILE A 349 17.60 -23.97 3.70
CA ILE A 349 16.65 -24.77 2.92
C ILE A 349 16.60 -26.21 3.42
N THR A 350 17.76 -26.81 3.72
CA THR A 350 17.88 -28.24 4.00
C THR A 350 18.16 -28.54 5.48
N GLY A 351 18.45 -27.52 6.29
CA GLY A 351 18.97 -27.68 7.65
C GLY A 351 20.46 -28.02 7.72
N ASN A 352 21.10 -28.40 6.61
CA ASN A 352 22.51 -28.78 6.54
C ASN A 352 23.31 -27.83 5.62
N GLY A 353 24.35 -27.18 6.15
CA GLY A 353 25.20 -26.26 5.40
C GLY A 353 26.05 -26.93 4.30
N HIS A 354 26.21 -28.25 4.33
CA HIS A 354 27.00 -29.02 3.37
C HIS A 354 26.14 -29.87 2.42
N ALA A 355 24.82 -29.62 2.34
CA ALA A 355 23.94 -30.38 1.47
C ALA A 355 24.37 -30.35 -0.01
N ASP A 356 24.15 -31.48 -0.70
CA ASP A 356 24.39 -31.63 -2.13
C ASP A 356 23.35 -30.87 -2.96
N LYS A 357 23.70 -30.55 -4.21
CA LYS A 357 22.82 -29.78 -5.11
C LYS A 357 21.46 -30.47 -5.33
N ASP A 358 21.45 -31.79 -5.43
CA ASP A 358 20.21 -32.55 -5.62
C ASP A 358 19.28 -32.46 -4.41
N GLN A 359 19.85 -32.42 -3.19
CA GLN A 359 19.09 -32.20 -1.96
C GLN A 359 18.46 -30.80 -1.92
N ILE A 360 19.19 -29.76 -2.33
CA ILE A 360 18.65 -28.40 -2.40
C ILE A 360 17.49 -28.34 -3.38
N ILE A 361 17.67 -28.89 -4.59
CA ILE A 361 16.63 -28.91 -5.63
C ILE A 361 15.38 -29.66 -5.13
N PHE A 362 15.56 -30.80 -4.46
CA PHE A 362 14.47 -31.56 -3.87
C PHE A 362 13.69 -30.73 -2.84
N MET A 363 14.38 -30.06 -1.91
CA MET A 363 13.74 -29.24 -0.89
C MET A 363 13.04 -28.01 -1.49
N VAL A 364 13.64 -27.34 -2.47
CA VAL A 364 13.02 -26.20 -3.17
C VAL A 364 11.71 -26.60 -3.85
N LYS A 365 11.64 -27.81 -4.43
CA LYS A 365 10.41 -28.37 -5.01
C LYS A 365 9.31 -28.64 -3.98
N GLN A 366 9.68 -28.96 -2.74
CA GLN A 366 8.71 -29.15 -1.65
C GLN A 366 8.18 -27.82 -1.09
N ILE A 367 9.05 -26.80 -1.03
CA ILE A 367 8.72 -25.48 -0.49
C ILE A 367 7.80 -24.70 -1.44
N VAL A 368 8.04 -24.78 -2.75
CA VAL A 368 7.27 -24.04 -3.75
C VAL A 368 6.29 -24.97 -4.47
N LYS A 369 5.00 -24.80 -4.19
CA LYS A 369 3.93 -25.54 -4.89
C LYS A 369 3.87 -25.09 -6.37
N ASN A 370 3.68 -26.02 -7.31
CA ASN A 370 3.64 -25.80 -8.78
C ASN A 370 4.97 -25.40 -9.44
N LEU A 371 6.09 -25.98 -9.02
CA LEU A 371 7.39 -25.67 -9.59
C LEU A 371 7.66 -26.42 -10.92
N SER A 372 7.58 -25.72 -12.06
CA SER A 372 8.01 -26.21 -13.37
C SER A 372 9.41 -25.71 -13.75
N ILE A 373 10.45 -26.01 -12.95
CA ILE A 373 11.82 -25.61 -13.30
C ILE A 373 12.43 -26.62 -14.28
N LYS A 374 12.83 -26.14 -15.46
CA LYS A 374 13.56 -26.93 -16.48
C LYS A 374 15.09 -26.86 -16.36
N CYS A 375 15.66 -25.95 -15.56
CA CYS A 375 17.11 -25.68 -15.54
C CYS A 375 17.71 -25.61 -14.12
N HIS A 376 18.81 -26.34 -13.89
CA HIS A 376 19.48 -26.43 -12.59
C HIS A 376 19.93 -25.08 -12.01
N HIS A 377 20.37 -24.13 -12.84
CA HIS A 377 20.86 -22.82 -12.37
C HIS A 377 19.73 -21.89 -11.87
N ALA A 378 18.51 -22.05 -12.38
CA ALA A 378 17.36 -21.31 -11.87
C ALA A 378 16.96 -21.82 -10.46
N ALA A 379 17.24 -23.09 -10.14
CA ALA A 379 16.99 -23.64 -8.82
C ALA A 379 17.97 -23.07 -7.77
N ASP A 380 19.24 -22.86 -8.13
CA ASP A 380 20.22 -22.21 -7.25
C ASP A 380 19.82 -20.74 -6.95
N ALA A 381 19.37 -19.99 -7.96
CA ALA A 381 18.85 -18.64 -7.74
C ALA A 381 17.55 -18.63 -6.91
N LEU A 382 16.66 -19.60 -7.12
CA LEU A 382 15.44 -19.75 -6.32
C LEU A 382 15.77 -20.09 -4.85
N ALA A 383 16.78 -20.92 -4.61
CA ALA A 383 17.30 -21.20 -3.29
C ALA A 383 17.79 -19.92 -2.58
N VAL A 384 18.52 -19.05 -3.28
CA VAL A 384 18.93 -17.74 -2.74
C VAL A 384 17.71 -16.86 -2.41
N ALA A 385 16.68 -16.88 -3.25
CA ALA A 385 15.44 -16.12 -3.01
C ALA A 385 14.70 -16.61 -1.75
N ILE A 386 14.57 -17.93 -1.61
CA ILE A 386 13.95 -18.57 -0.45
C ILE A 386 14.78 -18.30 0.81
N CYS A 387 16.11 -18.41 0.73
CA CYS A 387 17.02 -18.06 1.81
C CYS A 387 16.83 -16.61 2.25
N HIS A 388 16.70 -15.65 1.31
CA HIS A 388 16.43 -14.26 1.65
C HIS A 388 15.07 -14.09 2.34
N ALA A 389 14.03 -14.72 1.80
CA ALA A 389 12.70 -14.73 2.39
C ALA A 389 12.70 -15.31 3.82
N TYR A 390 13.41 -16.43 4.02
CA TYR A 390 13.58 -17.05 5.33
C TYR A 390 14.48 -16.22 6.23
N THR A 391 15.59 -15.64 5.81
CA THR A 391 16.43 -14.82 6.70
C THR A 391 15.65 -13.63 7.24
N LYS A 392 14.82 -13.00 6.39
CA LYS A 392 13.90 -11.95 6.83
C LYS A 392 12.70 -12.50 7.60
N GLY A 393 12.35 -13.77 7.40
CA GLY A 393 11.27 -14.47 8.09
C GLY A 393 11.65 -15.16 9.41
N SER A 394 12.92 -15.51 9.61
CA SER A 394 13.50 -16.48 10.56
C SER A 394 14.37 -15.83 11.64
N CYS A 395 14.15 -14.56 11.94
CA CYS A 395 14.35 -14.06 13.32
C CYS A 395 13.29 -14.68 14.28
N PHE A 396 13.03 -15.99 14.12
CA PHE A 396 11.88 -16.75 14.66
C PHE A 396 12.23 -18.23 14.92
N VAL A 397 13.51 -18.58 14.98
CA VAL A 397 13.95 -19.82 15.65
C VAL A 397 15.04 -19.46 16.64
N GLU A 398 14.63 -18.73 17.67
CA GLU A 398 15.01 -18.90 19.07
C GLU A 398 13.99 -18.18 19.95
#